data_AF-A0A0E3P379-F1
#
_entry.id   AF-A0A0E3P379-F1
#
_cell.length_a   1.000
_cell.length_b   1.000
_cell.length_c   1.000
_cell.angle_alpha   90.00
_cell.angle_beta   90.00
_cell.angle_gamma   90.00
#
_symmetry.space_group_name_H-M   'P 1'
#
loop_
_entity.id
_entity.type
_entity.pdbx_description
1 polymer ?
#
loop_
_entity_poly.entity_id
_entity_poly.type
_entity_poly.pdbx_seq_one_letter_code
_entity_poly.pdbx_strand_id
1 'polypeptide(L)'
;MILGFLLIVSLFVYASFNFILKGPTAPLFVINNLDVNGHEVTVEVSDQNKKLIVNETYNLEPEGDVSQSRPFISRYYQEKKEYTFKVTMDKQITKTVKAEIPDRHTFVYIYLYYNEYGSPEIIPVFMVTTEYC
;
A
#
# COMPACT_ATOMS: atom_id res chain seq x y z
N MET A 1 8.46 29.03 -31.08
CA MET A 1 7.76 29.20 -29.78
C MET A 1 6.39 28.51 -29.77
N ILE A 2 5.50 28.81 -30.72
CA ILE A 2 4.14 28.24 -30.81
C ILE A 2 4.15 26.70 -31.00
N LEU A 3 4.98 26.18 -31.91
CA LEU A 3 5.07 24.73 -32.15
C LEU A 3 5.56 23.95 -30.92
N GLY A 4 6.54 24.50 -30.19
CA GLY A 4 7.03 23.90 -28.94
C GLY A 4 5.98 23.91 -27.84
N PHE A 5 5.21 25.00 -27.72
CA PHE A 5 4.09 25.08 -26.78
C PHE A 5 3.00 24.05 -27.10
N LEU A 6 2.60 23.92 -28.37
CA LEU A 6 1.62 22.92 -28.80
C LEU A 6 2.09 21.49 -28.52
N LEU A 7 3.38 21.20 -28.70
CA LEU A 7 3.95 19.88 -28.41
C LEU A 7 3.93 19.56 -26.91
N ILE A 8 4.24 20.54 -26.05
CA ILE A 8 4.15 20.39 -24.59
C ILE A 8 2.70 20.15 -24.15
N VAL A 9 1.76 20.95 -24.68
CA VAL A 9 0.32 20.79 -24.38
C VAL A 9 -0.17 19.41 -24.84
N SER A 10 0.21 18.97 -26.04
CA SER A 10 -0.16 17.65 -26.56
C SER A 10 0.36 16.52 -25.68
N LEU A 11 1.61 16.58 -25.21
CA LEU A 11 2.19 15.59 -24.30
C LEU A 11 1.47 15.59 -22.95
N PHE A 12 1.15 16.77 -22.43
CA PHE A 12 0.42 16.92 -21.17
C PHE A 12 -0.99 16.34 -21.27
N VAL A 13 -1.74 16.66 -22.33
CA VAL A 13 -3.07 16.11 -22.58
C VAL A 13 -3.01 14.58 -22.74
N TYR A 14 -2.05 14.07 -23.50
CA TYR A 14 -1.86 12.62 -23.69
C TYR A 14 -1.57 11.89 -22.37
N ALA A 15 -0.69 12.44 -21.54
CA ALA A 15 -0.39 11.88 -20.21
C ALA A 15 -1.60 11.94 -19.28
N SER A 16 -2.33 13.06 -19.29
CA SER A 16 -3.53 13.26 -18.46
C SER A 16 -4.67 12.32 -18.87
N PHE A 17 -4.86 12.12 -20.17
CA PHE A 17 -5.91 11.25 -20.71
C PHE A 17 -5.72 9.79 -20.30
N ASN A 18 -4.48 9.31 -20.28
CA ASN A 18 -4.15 7.98 -19.76
C ASN A 18 -4.47 7.83 -18.26
N PHE A 19 -4.34 8.90 -17.48
CA PHE A 19 -4.69 8.88 -16.06
C PHE A 19 -6.21 8.83 -15.85
N ILE A 20 -6.96 9.61 -16.62
CA ILE A 20 -8.43 9.65 -16.55
C ILE A 20 -9.03 8.29 -16.94
N LEU A 21 -8.58 7.68 -18.04
CA LEU A 21 -9.13 6.41 -18.52
C LEU A 21 -8.81 5.23 -17.59
N LYS A 22 -7.62 5.21 -17.00
CA LYS A 22 -7.17 4.07 -16.19
C LYS A 22 -7.48 4.25 -14.69
N GLY A 23 -8.12 5.33 -14.27
CA GLY A 23 -8.45 5.60 -12.87
C GLY A 23 -7.23 5.84 -11.94
N PRO A 24 -7.49 6.24 -10.68
CA PRO A 24 -6.47 6.49 -9.68
C PRO A 24 -5.74 5.21 -9.29
N THR A 25 -4.52 5.38 -8.79
CA THR A 25 -3.70 4.27 -8.28
C THR A 25 -4.14 3.92 -6.86
N ALA A 26 -4.28 2.63 -6.55
CA ALA A 26 -4.52 2.17 -5.18
C ALA A 26 -3.30 2.45 -4.28
N PRO A 27 -3.48 2.58 -2.95
CA PRO A 27 -2.35 2.60 -2.02
C PRO A 27 -1.49 1.34 -2.15
N LEU A 28 -0.31 1.34 -1.52
CA LEU A 28 0.51 0.13 -1.45
C LEU A 28 -0.09 -0.84 -0.44
N PHE A 29 -0.47 -0.31 0.72
CA PHE A 29 -1.16 -1.04 1.77
C PHE A 29 -2.05 -0.09 2.59
N VAL A 30 -2.99 -0.71 3.30
CA VAL A 30 -3.82 -0.08 4.34
C VAL A 30 -3.67 -0.89 5.61
N ILE A 31 -3.48 -0.21 6.73
CA ILE A 31 -3.53 -0.80 8.07
C ILE A 31 -4.85 -0.38 8.70
N ASN A 32 -5.56 -1.33 9.28
CA ASN A 32 -6.77 -1.08 10.03
C ASN A 32 -6.65 -1.73 11.40
N ASN A 33 -6.78 -0.90 12.42
CA ASN A 33 -6.82 -1.32 13.80
C ASN A 33 -8.26 -1.66 14.16
N LEU A 34 -8.59 -2.94 14.24
CA LEU A 34 -9.92 -3.40 14.70
C LEU A 34 -9.95 -3.63 16.22
N ASP A 35 -8.89 -3.24 16.90
CA ASP A 35 -8.72 -3.41 18.33
C ASP A 35 -9.40 -2.28 19.12
N VAL A 36 -9.72 -2.58 20.37
CA VAL A 36 -10.19 -1.62 21.37
C VAL A 36 -9.05 -0.75 21.92
N ASN A 37 -7.80 -1.17 21.73
CA ASN A 37 -6.61 -0.44 22.14
C ASN A 37 -5.90 0.20 20.93
N GLY A 38 -5.15 1.28 21.19
CA GLY A 38 -4.25 1.85 20.21
C GLY A 38 -2.96 1.04 20.09
N HIS A 39 -2.36 1.01 18.89
CA HIS A 39 -1.16 0.25 18.60
C HIS A 39 -0.11 1.08 17.84
N GLU A 40 1.16 0.87 18.18
CA GLU A 40 2.29 1.33 17.38
C GLU A 40 2.66 0.23 16.37
N VAL A 41 2.65 0.54 15.09
CA VAL A 41 2.88 -0.43 14.02
C VAL A 41 3.98 0.04 13.09
N THR A 42 5.06 -0.73 13.01
CA THR A 42 6.12 -0.54 12.02
C THR A 42 5.88 -1.48 10.84
N VAL A 43 5.86 -0.93 9.63
CA VAL A 43 5.75 -1.70 8.38
C VAL A 43 7.00 -1.50 7.54
N GLU A 44 7.73 -2.59 7.35
CA GLU A 44 8.84 -2.70 6.42
C GLU A 44 8.35 -3.42 5.15
N VAL A 45 8.53 -2.81 3.98
CA VAL A 45 8.21 -3.43 2.70
C VAL A 45 9.46 -3.51 1.85
N SER A 46 9.77 -4.71 1.36
CA SER A 46 10.87 -4.96 0.43
C SER A 46 10.35 -5.51 -0.89
N ASP A 47 10.97 -5.12 -2.00
CA ASP A 47 10.68 -5.69 -3.32
C ASP A 47 11.28 -7.10 -3.49
N GLN A 48 10.99 -7.74 -4.63
CA GLN A 48 11.53 -9.06 -5.00
C GLN A 48 13.07 -9.17 -4.98
N ASN A 49 13.79 -8.05 -5.09
CA ASN A 49 15.25 -7.99 -5.01
C ASN A 49 15.75 -7.71 -3.58
N LYS A 50 14.86 -7.80 -2.58
CA LYS A 50 15.11 -7.46 -1.18
C LYS A 50 15.48 -5.99 -0.97
N LYS A 51 15.15 -5.12 -1.92
CA LYS A 51 15.35 -3.68 -1.74
C LYS A 51 14.23 -3.14 -0.86
N LEU A 52 14.59 -2.49 0.24
CA LEU A 52 13.65 -1.80 1.13
C LEU A 52 13.04 -0.61 0.41
N ILE A 53 11.71 -0.59 0.31
CA ILE A 53 10.92 0.47 -0.35
C ILE A 53 10.08 1.29 0.62
N VAL A 54 9.73 0.73 1.78
CA VAL A 54 9.01 1.40 2.87
C VAL A 54 9.59 0.89 4.18
N ASN A 55 9.78 1.81 5.14
CA ASN A 55 10.10 1.52 6.52
C ASN A 55 9.56 2.67 7.36
N GLU A 56 8.32 2.53 7.81
CA GLU A 56 7.58 3.60 8.47
C GLU A 56 6.86 3.05 9.69
N THR A 57 6.70 3.90 10.71
CA THR A 57 5.99 3.59 11.95
C THR A 57 4.74 4.46 12.06
N TYR A 58 3.63 3.83 12.44
CA TYR A 58 2.32 4.45 12.54
C TYR A 58 1.76 4.24 13.94
N ASN A 59 1.15 5.27 14.51
CA ASN A 59 0.35 5.13 15.73
C ASN A 59 -1.12 5.12 15.31
N LEU A 60 -1.80 3.99 15.52
CA LEU A 60 -3.22 3.85 15.23
C LEU A 60 -4.01 3.89 16.54
N GLU A 61 -5.00 4.77 16.61
CA GLU A 61 -6.02 4.76 17.65
C GLU A 61 -6.93 3.52 17.48
N PRO A 62 -7.72 3.15 18.51
CA PRO A 62 -8.76 2.14 18.38
C PRO A 62 -9.68 2.41 17.19
N GLU A 63 -10.05 1.37 16.44
CA GLU A 63 -10.86 1.46 15.21
C GLU A 63 -10.24 2.33 14.09
N GLY A 64 -9.01 2.81 14.25
CA GLY A 64 -8.34 3.70 13.31
C GLY A 64 -7.75 3.00 12.09
N ASP A 65 -7.57 3.76 11.01
CA ASP A 65 -6.92 3.29 9.79
C ASP A 65 -5.83 4.25 9.31
N VAL A 66 -4.87 3.69 8.55
CA VAL A 66 -3.89 4.49 7.81
C VAL A 66 -3.57 3.83 6.47
N SER A 67 -3.48 4.64 5.42
CA SER A 67 -3.09 4.19 4.09
C SER A 67 -1.69 4.69 3.72
N GLN A 68 -0.86 3.79 3.18
CA GLN A 68 0.45 4.16 2.66
C GLN A 68 0.40 4.27 1.14
N SER A 69 0.73 5.45 0.63
CA SER A 69 0.82 5.69 -0.80
C SER A 69 1.97 4.90 -1.46
N ARG A 70 1.75 4.49 -2.71
CA ARG A 70 2.80 3.89 -3.53
C ARG A 70 3.93 4.87 -3.83
N PRO A 71 5.21 4.43 -3.80
CA PRO A 71 6.34 5.21 -4.30
C PRO A 71 6.09 5.70 -5.73
N PHE A 72 6.49 6.93 -6.06
CA PHE A 72 6.13 7.61 -7.30
C PHE A 72 6.38 6.77 -8.56
N ILE A 73 7.55 6.13 -8.63
CA ILE A 73 7.96 5.26 -9.74
C ILE A 73 6.98 4.09 -9.91
N SER A 74 6.58 3.44 -8.80
CA SER A 74 5.70 2.26 -8.82
C SER A 74 4.25 2.55 -9.24
N ARG A 75 3.84 3.82 -9.34
CA ARG A 75 2.49 4.20 -9.82
C ARG A 75 2.32 3.98 -11.32
N TYR A 76 3.43 3.94 -12.07
CA TYR A 76 3.42 3.85 -13.53
C TYR A 76 3.67 2.43 -14.05
N TYR A 77 4.24 1.54 -13.23
CA TYR A 77 4.50 0.16 -13.65
C TYR A 77 3.25 -0.70 -13.46
N GLN A 78 2.83 -1.34 -14.55
CA GLN A 78 1.71 -2.29 -14.61
C GLN A 78 2.18 -3.75 -14.43
N GLU A 79 3.37 -3.92 -13.85
CA GLU A 79 3.97 -5.23 -13.68
C GLU A 79 3.59 -5.84 -12.34
N LYS A 80 3.15 -7.08 -12.42
CA LYS A 80 3.01 -8.01 -11.31
C LYS A 80 4.32 -8.13 -10.55
N LYS A 81 4.32 -7.79 -9.26
CA LYS A 81 5.53 -7.79 -8.41
C LYS A 81 5.29 -8.48 -7.08
N GLU A 82 6.23 -9.31 -6.67
CA GLU A 82 6.28 -9.86 -5.31
C GLU A 82 6.90 -8.83 -4.36
N TYR A 83 6.25 -8.65 -3.21
CA TYR A 83 6.72 -7.84 -2.09
C TYR A 83 6.76 -8.67 -0.83
N THR A 84 7.72 -8.37 0.04
CA THR A 84 7.78 -8.91 1.40
C THR A 84 7.40 -7.80 2.38
N PHE A 85 6.36 -8.04 3.16
CA PHE A 85 5.89 -7.17 4.23
C PHE A 85 6.32 -7.76 5.55
N LYS A 86 7.05 -6.99 6.35
CA LYS A 86 7.34 -7.30 7.75
C LYS A 86 6.65 -6.26 8.60
N VAL A 87 5.64 -6.71 9.34
CA VAL A 87 4.79 -5.87 10.20
C VAL A 87 5.16 -6.16 11.64
N THR A 88 5.48 -5.12 12.40
CA THR A 88 5.82 -5.21 13.83
C THR A 88 4.86 -4.36 14.62
N MET A 89 4.09 -4.96 15.53
CA MET A 89 3.14 -4.29 16.41
C MET A 89 3.71 -4.20 17.84
N ASP A 90 3.64 -3.02 18.43
CA ASP A 90 4.09 -2.67 19.78
C ASP A 90 5.51 -3.14 20.11
N LYS A 91 6.37 -3.19 19.08
CA LYS A 91 7.77 -3.70 19.13
C LYS A 91 7.91 -5.15 19.61
N GLN A 92 6.81 -5.89 19.71
CA GLN A 92 6.78 -7.22 20.31
C GLN A 92 6.35 -8.28 19.30
N ILE A 93 5.26 -8.01 18.58
CA ILE A 93 4.67 -9.01 17.69
C ILE A 93 5.12 -8.71 16.28
N THR A 94 5.81 -9.65 15.66
CA THR A 94 6.31 -9.49 14.30
C THR A 94 5.73 -10.57 13.40
N LYS A 95 5.20 -10.16 12.25
CA LYS A 95 4.77 -11.10 11.20
C LYS A 95 5.32 -10.68 9.85
N THR A 96 5.87 -11.66 9.15
CA THR A 96 6.43 -11.47 7.81
C THR A 96 5.57 -12.23 6.82
N VAL A 97 5.08 -11.56 5.78
CA VAL A 97 4.27 -12.15 4.73
C VAL A 97 4.81 -11.75 3.36
N LYS A 98 4.72 -12.67 2.40
CA LYS A 98 4.95 -12.36 0.99
C LYS A 98 3.60 -12.11 0.32
N ALA A 99 3.52 -11.04 -0.43
CA ALA A 99 2.33 -10.68 -1.18
C ALA A 99 2.72 -10.31 -2.62
N GLU A 100 2.07 -10.96 -3.56
CA GLU A 100 2.12 -10.65 -4.98
C GLU A 100 1.09 -9.58 -5.33
N ILE A 101 1.54 -8.41 -5.77
CA ILE A 101 0.66 -7.32 -6.17
C ILE A 101 0.58 -7.34 -7.71
N PRO A 102 -0.56 -7.73 -8.31
CA PRO A 102 -0.66 -7.97 -9.75
C PRO A 102 -0.61 -6.68 -10.58
N ASP A 103 -1.16 -5.60 -10.04
CA ASP A 103 -1.21 -4.31 -10.70
C ASP A 103 -1.26 -3.14 -9.71
N ARG A 104 -1.39 -1.94 -10.27
CA ARG A 104 -1.39 -0.66 -9.55
C ARG A 104 -2.74 -0.35 -8.87
N HIS A 105 -3.77 -1.16 -9.09
CA HIS A 105 -5.13 -1.04 -8.55
C HIS A 105 -5.41 -2.05 -7.43
N THR A 106 -4.43 -2.87 -7.09
CA THR A 106 -4.50 -3.80 -5.96
C THR A 106 -3.75 -3.24 -4.77
N PHE A 107 -4.09 -3.61 -3.54
CA PHE A 107 -3.29 -3.25 -2.36
C PHE A 107 -3.36 -4.33 -1.29
N VAL A 108 -2.45 -4.25 -0.31
CA VAL A 108 -2.41 -5.18 0.81
C VAL A 108 -3.17 -4.60 1.99
N TYR A 109 -4.11 -5.38 2.54
CA TYR A 109 -4.83 -5.02 3.76
C TYR A 109 -4.16 -5.70 4.97
N ILE A 110 -3.88 -4.93 6.02
CA ILE A 110 -3.25 -5.37 7.26
C ILE A 110 -4.24 -5.13 8.40
N TYR A 111 -4.75 -6.20 9.00
CA TYR A 111 -5.64 -6.10 10.16
C TYR A 111 -4.86 -6.34 11.46
N LEU A 112 -5.17 -5.53 12.47
CA LEU A 112 -4.70 -5.68 13.85
C LEU A 112 -5.92 -5.99 14.72
N TYR A 113 -5.88 -7.07 15.51
CA TYR A 113 -6.95 -7.39 16.44
C TYR A 113 -6.50 -8.36 17.56
N TYR A 114 -7.14 -8.33 18.72
CA TYR A 114 -7.05 -9.41 19.72
C TYR A 114 -7.90 -10.61 19.32
N ASN A 115 -7.30 -11.81 19.34
CA ASN A 115 -8.08 -13.02 19.16
C ASN A 115 -8.97 -13.34 20.39
N GLU A 116 -9.83 -14.36 20.27
CA GLU A 116 -10.79 -14.76 21.30
C GLU A 116 -10.15 -15.11 22.66
N TYR A 117 -8.82 -15.31 22.71
CA TYR A 117 -8.05 -15.56 23.93
C TYR A 117 -7.46 -14.28 24.55
N GLY A 118 -7.80 -13.10 24.03
CA GLY A 118 -7.23 -11.83 24.47
C GLY A 118 -5.73 -11.70 24.16
N SER A 119 -5.21 -12.49 23.21
CA SER A 119 -3.82 -12.40 22.76
C SER A 119 -3.73 -11.52 21.51
N PRO A 120 -2.81 -10.55 21.47
CA PRO A 120 -2.73 -9.65 20.34
C PRO A 120 -2.25 -10.43 19.12
N GLU A 121 -3.00 -10.35 18.02
CA GLU A 121 -2.73 -11.11 16.81
C GLU A 121 -2.63 -10.17 15.61
N ILE A 122 -1.56 -10.33 14.83
CA ILE A 122 -1.46 -9.66 13.54
C ILE A 122 -1.94 -10.69 12.51
N ILE A 123 -3.02 -10.39 11.82
CA ILE A 123 -3.35 -11.07 10.56
C ILE A 123 -3.09 -10.11 9.42
N PRO A 124 -1.84 -10.08 8.92
CA PRO A 124 -1.62 -9.63 7.57
C PRO A 124 -2.15 -10.75 6.69
N VAL A 125 -3.29 -10.55 6.06
CA VAL A 125 -3.68 -11.14 4.76
C VAL A 125 -5.10 -10.68 4.51
N PHE A 126 -5.30 -9.80 3.54
CA PHE A 126 -6.02 -10.08 2.29
C PHE A 126 -5.46 -9.15 1.20
N MET A 127 -5.21 -9.69 0.00
CA MET A 127 -5.08 -8.85 -1.18
C MET A 127 -6.47 -8.39 -1.55
N VAL A 128 -6.71 -7.09 -1.47
CA VAL A 128 -7.96 -6.51 -1.93
C VAL A 128 -7.66 -5.87 -3.27
N THR A 129 -8.22 -6.45 -4.32
CA THR A 129 -8.33 -5.82 -5.63
C THR A 129 -9.46 -4.82 -5.54
N THR A 130 -9.18 -3.51 -5.67
CA THR A 130 -10.27 -2.58 -5.99
C THR A 130 -10.59 -2.77 -7.47
N GLU A 131 -11.65 -3.54 -7.76
CA GLU A 131 -12.34 -3.40 -9.03
C GLU A 131 -13.03 -2.03 -9.01
N TYR A 132 -12.34 -1.00 -9.51
CA TYR A 132 -13.03 0.23 -9.86
C TYR A 132 -13.85 -0.07 -11.12
N CYS A 133 -15.17 -0.15 -10.96
CA CYS A 133 -16.14 -0.17 -12.06
C CYS A 133 -16.01 1.06 -12.96
#